data_AF-F8C5P9-F1
#
_entry.id   AF-F8C5P9-F1
#
_cell.length_a   1.000
_cell.length_b   1.000
_cell.length_c   1.000
_cell.angle_alpha   90.00
_cell.angle_beta   90.00
_cell.angle_gamma   90.00
#
_symmetry.space_group_name_H-M   'P 1'
#
loop_
_entity.id
_entity.type
_entity.pdbx_description
1 polymer ?
#
loop_
_entity_poly.entity_id
_entity_poly.type
_entity_poly.pdbx_seq_one_letter_code
_entity_poly.pdbx_strand_id
1 'polypeptide(L)'
;MGKKQNFLLFLSILSVLVVLMVNFSAERVTGKPTEYRVKRGYIFDRNLNPLAIFLENYKAYYLLKNDNLFSSPDIKLLKKYLGSTINLSKKGVVLLSEDLSLEEVENLKKEKNVIIEKTYKRKVLQPYLKSLIGETFNEYGVSGLEKIFDEHLSMGNPLILSIDLNLEKRVYNIISRLNLLSFGIAIFDLKTGELLCYLESENLRPFGSYYPLNLFNIPPSEIKDFKWVLGENLALKEKDTIKINIWHIAKWYMDKVCNKPVEPTVLLRETKICEPKSEIFKDKEYIYNLGNSFVTVAFKEDKMALSLFVFDPQEKDLLNKNKTTINYLISML
;
A
#
# COMPACT_ATOMS: atom_id res chain seq x y z
N MET A 1 -3.53 -32.16 -71.11
CA MET A 1 -3.85 -30.86 -70.46
C MET A 1 -3.75 -30.88 -68.93
N GLY A 2 -4.16 -31.95 -68.23
CA GLY A 2 -4.19 -31.99 -66.75
C GLY A 2 -2.87 -31.73 -66.00
N LYS A 3 -1.69 -32.15 -66.52
CA LYS A 3 -0.40 -31.90 -65.85
C LYS A 3 0.00 -30.42 -65.80
N LYS A 4 -0.29 -29.63 -66.85
CA LYS A 4 -0.01 -28.18 -66.87
C LYS A 4 -0.96 -27.41 -65.94
N GLN A 5 -2.22 -27.83 -65.87
CA GLN A 5 -3.20 -27.26 -64.94
C GLN A 5 -2.82 -27.54 -63.48
N ASN A 6 -2.42 -28.76 -63.14
CA ASN A 6 -1.99 -29.10 -61.78
C ASN A 6 -0.70 -28.34 -61.38
N PHE A 7 0.21 -28.11 -62.32
CA PHE A 7 1.43 -27.34 -62.06
C PHE A 7 1.14 -25.86 -61.81
N LEU A 8 0.22 -25.26 -62.59
CA LEU A 8 -0.24 -23.88 -62.37
C LEU A 8 -0.98 -23.74 -61.04
N LEU A 9 -1.80 -24.73 -60.67
CA LEU A 9 -2.51 -24.75 -59.40
C LEU A 9 -1.54 -24.82 -58.22
N PHE A 10 -0.52 -25.67 -58.32
CA PHE A 10 0.55 -25.75 -57.32
C PHE A 10 1.33 -24.44 -57.17
N LEU A 11 1.71 -23.80 -58.29
CA LEU A 11 2.39 -22.49 -58.28
C LEU A 11 1.53 -21.39 -57.64
N SER A 12 0.21 -21.40 -57.89
CA SER A 12 -0.70 -20.44 -57.29
C SER A 12 -0.83 -20.63 -55.77
N ILE A 13 -0.95 -21.87 -55.31
CA ILE A 13 -0.98 -22.21 -53.87
C ILE A 13 0.33 -21.83 -53.20
N LEU A 14 1.47 -22.15 -53.82
CA LEU A 14 2.79 -21.80 -53.30
C LEU A 14 2.97 -20.28 -53.18
N SER A 15 2.50 -19.53 -54.17
CA SER A 15 2.57 -18.05 -54.15
C SER A 15 1.72 -17.47 -53.02
N VAL A 16 0.52 -17.99 -52.79
CA VAL A 16 -0.35 -17.58 -51.67
C VAL A 16 0.31 -17.91 -50.32
N LEU A 17 0.93 -19.09 -50.20
CA LEU A 17 1.67 -19.50 -49.00
C LEU A 17 2.86 -18.59 -48.70
N VAL A 18 3.61 -18.19 -49.74
CA VAL A 18 4.72 -17.23 -49.58
C VAL A 18 4.21 -15.87 -49.13
N VAL A 19 3.12 -15.36 -49.71
CA VAL A 19 2.52 -14.08 -49.28
C VAL A 19 2.03 -14.15 -47.84
N LEU A 20 1.40 -15.26 -47.44
CA LEU A 20 0.96 -15.48 -46.06
C LEU A 20 2.13 -15.55 -45.08
N MET A 21 3.21 -16.26 -45.42
CA MET A 21 4.41 -16.32 -44.58
C MET A 21 5.13 -14.97 -44.48
N VAL A 22 5.21 -14.21 -45.58
CA VAL A 22 5.79 -12.86 -45.57
C VAL A 22 4.93 -11.91 -44.75
N ASN A 23 3.60 -11.98 -44.83
CA ASN A 23 2.70 -11.17 -43.99
C ASN A 23 2.76 -11.57 -42.51
N PHE A 24 2.87 -12.86 -42.18
CA PHE A 24 3.07 -13.31 -40.80
C PHE A 24 4.43 -12.88 -40.23
N SER A 25 5.48 -12.91 -41.05
CA SER A 25 6.81 -12.43 -40.65
C SER A 25 6.90 -10.90 -40.61
N ALA A 26 5.96 -10.22 -41.27
CA ALA A 26 5.80 -8.77 -41.28
C ALA A 26 4.72 -8.25 -40.31
N GLU A 27 4.32 -9.02 -39.29
CA GLU A 27 3.99 -8.43 -37.98
C GLU A 27 5.26 -7.73 -37.47
N ARG A 28 5.58 -6.61 -38.10
CA ARG A 28 6.47 -5.61 -37.55
C ARG A 28 5.90 -5.34 -36.18
N VAL A 29 6.72 -5.58 -35.17
CA VAL A 29 6.54 -5.02 -33.83
C VAL A 29 6.48 -3.50 -33.99
N THR A 30 5.32 -2.99 -34.36
CA THR A 30 4.99 -1.58 -34.31
C THR A 30 4.98 -1.30 -32.82
N GLY A 31 5.99 -0.55 -32.36
CA GLY A 31 6.03 -0.10 -30.97
C GLY A 31 4.66 0.44 -30.60
N LYS A 32 4.12 -0.06 -29.48
CA LYS A 32 2.81 0.38 -28.99
C LYS A 32 2.77 1.91 -29.02
N PRO A 33 1.66 2.53 -29.47
CA PRO A 33 1.51 3.97 -29.38
C PRO A 33 1.82 4.42 -27.95
N THR A 34 2.40 5.62 -27.80
CA THR A 34 2.61 6.25 -26.50
C THR A 34 1.26 6.34 -25.80
N GLU A 35 0.98 5.40 -24.90
CA GLU A 35 -0.15 5.52 -23.99
C GLU A 35 0.06 6.81 -23.20
N TYR A 36 -0.86 7.76 -23.33
CA TYR A 36 -0.90 8.92 -22.45
C TYR A 36 -1.18 8.40 -21.04
N ARG A 37 -0.10 8.12 -20.28
CA ARG A 37 -0.21 7.65 -18.90
C ARG A 37 -0.91 8.73 -18.08
N VAL A 38 -2.13 8.42 -17.63
CA VAL A 38 -2.88 9.29 -16.71
C VAL A 38 -2.12 9.33 -15.40
N LYS A 39 -1.89 10.54 -14.88
CA LYS A 39 -1.19 10.72 -13.61
C LYS A 39 -2.02 10.09 -12.50
N ARG A 40 -1.45 9.11 -11.78
CA ARG A 40 -2.10 8.46 -10.64
C ARG A 40 -2.59 9.47 -9.60
N GLY A 41 -3.82 9.29 -9.13
CA GLY A 41 -4.50 10.19 -8.21
C GLY A 41 -3.80 10.31 -6.85
N TYR A 42 -3.93 11.46 -6.20
CA TYR A 42 -3.31 11.72 -4.89
C TYR A 42 -4.16 11.12 -3.76
N ILE A 43 -3.52 10.78 -2.65
CA ILE A 43 -4.22 10.42 -1.40
C ILE A 43 -4.08 11.58 -0.42
N PHE A 44 -5.20 12.00 0.15
CA PHE A 44 -5.29 13.11 1.11
C PHE A 44 -5.85 12.64 2.44
N ASP A 45 -5.52 13.37 3.50
CA ASP A 45 -6.19 13.26 4.80
C ASP A 45 -7.56 13.97 4.75
N ARG A 46 -8.31 13.94 5.87
CA ARG A 46 -9.63 14.56 5.98
C ARG A 46 -9.64 16.09 5.81
N ASN A 47 -8.49 16.72 5.98
CA ASN A 47 -8.29 18.17 5.89
C ASN A 47 -7.62 18.56 4.55
N LEU A 48 -7.59 17.65 3.57
CA LEU A 48 -6.98 17.84 2.25
C LEU A 48 -5.45 18.04 2.27
N ASN A 49 -4.77 17.62 3.33
CA ASN A 49 -3.31 17.54 3.35
C ASN A 49 -2.86 16.32 2.55
N PRO A 50 -1.87 16.45 1.66
CA PRO A 50 -1.39 15.32 0.87
C PRO A 50 -0.68 14.29 1.77
N LEU A 51 -1.06 13.03 1.60
CA LEU A 51 -0.43 11.88 2.24
C LEU A 51 0.43 11.08 1.25
N ALA A 52 -0.02 10.96 0.00
CA ALA A 52 0.74 10.35 -1.07
C ALA A 52 0.56 11.11 -2.38
N ILE A 53 1.68 11.43 -3.02
CA ILE A 53 1.73 12.20 -4.26
C ILE A 53 2.47 11.42 -5.35
N PHE A 54 2.18 11.76 -6.59
CA PHE A 54 2.86 11.19 -7.75
C PHE A 54 3.83 12.22 -8.32
N LEU A 55 5.13 11.95 -8.17
CA LEU A 55 6.21 12.81 -8.63
C LEU A 55 6.66 12.38 -10.02
N GLU A 56 7.05 13.35 -10.85
CA GLU A 56 7.71 13.06 -12.11
C GLU A 56 9.11 12.50 -11.83
N ASN A 57 9.49 11.47 -12.57
CA ASN A 57 10.80 10.84 -12.50
C ASN A 57 11.30 10.56 -13.92
N TYR A 58 12.61 10.39 -14.09
CA TYR A 58 13.21 10.12 -15.40
C TYR A 58 14.14 8.92 -15.31
N LYS A 59 13.95 7.96 -16.22
CA LYS A 59 14.84 6.81 -16.39
C LYS A 59 15.69 7.02 -17.64
N ALA A 60 16.95 6.62 -17.58
CA ALA A 60 17.82 6.62 -18.75
C ALA A 60 18.15 5.19 -19.15
N TYR A 61 18.11 4.94 -20.44
CA TYR A 61 18.52 3.70 -21.06
C TYR A 61 19.57 3.98 -22.13
N TYR A 62 20.52 3.09 -22.31
CA TYR A 62 21.48 3.11 -23.41
C TYR A 62 21.17 2.01 -24.40
N LEU A 63 21.10 2.36 -25.68
CA LEU A 63 20.84 1.43 -26.77
C LEU A 63 22.16 0.90 -27.35
N LEU A 64 22.46 -0.37 -27.07
CA LEU A 64 23.61 -1.09 -27.59
C LEU A 64 23.37 -1.41 -29.06
N LYS A 65 24.09 -0.72 -29.96
CA LYS A 65 23.97 -0.94 -31.41
C LYS A 65 25.11 -1.72 -32.04
N ASN A 66 26.29 -1.85 -31.41
CA ASN A 66 27.45 -2.67 -31.85
C ASN A 66 28.57 -2.70 -30.76
N ASP A 67 29.60 -3.56 -30.95
CA ASP A 67 30.71 -3.91 -30.03
C ASP A 67 31.58 -2.75 -29.47
N ASN A 68 31.33 -1.49 -29.83
CA ASN A 68 32.24 -0.36 -29.56
C ASN A 68 31.83 0.55 -28.39
N LEU A 69 31.23 -0.02 -27.34
CA LEU A 69 30.80 0.75 -26.17
C LEU A 69 31.92 1.23 -25.25
N PHE A 70 33.15 0.76 -25.47
CA PHE A 70 34.28 1.13 -24.61
C PHE A 70 35.46 1.70 -25.40
N SER A 71 35.34 1.78 -26.73
CA SER A 71 36.35 2.28 -27.65
C SER A 71 36.10 3.72 -28.11
N SER A 72 34.92 4.31 -27.83
CA SER A 72 34.67 5.73 -28.09
C SER A 72 35.14 6.62 -26.93
N PRO A 73 35.93 7.69 -27.20
CA PRO A 73 36.31 8.68 -26.21
C PRO A 73 35.12 9.44 -25.58
N ASP A 74 33.95 9.39 -26.22
CA ASP A 74 32.73 10.11 -25.82
C ASP A 74 31.99 9.47 -24.62
N ILE A 75 32.44 8.31 -24.13
CA ILE A 75 31.67 7.51 -23.13
C ILE A 75 31.98 7.91 -21.67
N LYS A 76 32.76 8.97 -21.46
CA LYS A 76 33.13 9.45 -20.11
C LYS A 76 31.93 9.71 -19.20
N LEU A 77 30.86 10.31 -19.74
CA LEU A 77 29.64 10.61 -18.98
C LEU A 77 28.88 9.33 -18.56
N LEU A 78 28.84 8.34 -19.46
CA LEU A 78 28.13 7.08 -19.27
C LEU A 78 28.84 6.11 -18.31
N LYS A 79 30.18 6.22 -18.18
CA LYS A 79 30.97 5.43 -17.21
C LYS A 79 30.52 5.63 -15.76
N LYS A 80 29.94 6.79 -15.41
CA LYS A 80 29.36 7.03 -14.07
C LYS A 80 28.18 6.10 -13.77
N TYR A 81 27.43 5.71 -14.81
CA TYR A 81 26.18 4.95 -14.70
C TYR A 81 26.38 3.45 -14.99
N LEU A 82 27.32 3.13 -15.88
CA LEU A 82 27.71 1.76 -16.18
C LEU A 82 28.73 1.32 -15.14
N GLY A 83 28.25 0.74 -14.02
CA GLY A 83 29.10 0.12 -13.01
C GLY A 83 30.16 -0.80 -13.63
N SER A 84 31.30 -0.95 -12.96
CA SER A 84 32.45 -1.70 -13.48
C SER A 84 32.05 -3.09 -14.00
N THR A 85 32.04 -3.23 -15.33
CA THR A 85 32.07 -4.49 -16.10
C THR A 85 30.97 -5.50 -15.79
N ILE A 86 29.79 -5.31 -16.41
CA ILE A 86 28.93 -6.43 -16.79
C ILE A 86 29.27 -6.78 -18.25
N ASN A 87 29.38 -8.06 -18.55
CA ASN A 87 29.60 -8.58 -19.90
C ASN A 87 28.33 -8.31 -20.75
N LEU A 88 28.17 -7.07 -21.20
CA LEU A 88 26.97 -6.59 -21.88
C LEU A 88 26.84 -7.26 -23.25
N SER A 89 25.62 -7.62 -23.63
CA SER A 89 25.33 -8.22 -24.94
C SER A 89 25.70 -7.28 -26.08
N LYS A 90 26.04 -7.84 -27.27
CA LYS A 90 26.44 -7.04 -28.44
C LYS A 90 25.35 -6.08 -28.96
N LYS A 91 24.09 -6.38 -28.65
CA LYS A 91 22.89 -5.59 -28.94
C LYS A 91 21.91 -5.72 -27.78
N GLY A 92 21.17 -4.66 -27.47
CA GLY A 92 20.25 -4.62 -26.34
C GLY A 92 20.02 -3.22 -25.78
N VAL A 93 19.28 -3.14 -24.68
CA VAL A 93 19.01 -1.90 -23.94
C VAL A 93 19.54 -2.07 -22.52
N VAL A 94 20.37 -1.13 -22.06
CA VAL A 94 20.93 -1.13 -20.71
C VAL A 94 20.29 -0.01 -19.93
N LEU A 95 19.73 -0.33 -18.77
CA LEU A 95 19.28 0.68 -17.82
C LEU A 95 20.50 1.39 -17.23
N LEU A 96 20.60 2.70 -17.46
CA LEU A 96 21.68 3.54 -16.92
C LEU A 96 21.32 4.08 -15.54
N SER A 97 20.08 4.54 -15.35
CA SER A 97 19.57 5.01 -14.06
C SER A 97 18.06 4.90 -14.01
N GLU A 98 17.53 4.61 -12.82
CA GLU A 98 16.10 4.60 -12.51
C GLU A 98 15.57 5.93 -11.96
N ASP A 99 16.46 6.82 -11.54
CA ASP A 99 16.14 8.09 -10.90
C ASP A 99 17.16 9.14 -11.38
N LEU A 100 16.70 10.16 -12.10
CA LEU A 100 17.56 11.20 -12.67
C LEU A 100 17.06 12.57 -12.26
N SER A 101 17.99 13.42 -11.85
CA SER A 101 17.74 14.86 -11.73
C SER A 101 17.51 15.49 -13.11
N LEU A 102 16.85 16.66 -13.14
CA LEU A 102 16.63 17.40 -14.39
C LEU A 102 17.95 17.76 -15.08
N GLU A 103 18.99 18.10 -14.30
CA GLU A 103 20.33 18.38 -14.83
C GLU A 103 20.94 17.13 -15.49
N GLU A 104 20.82 15.96 -14.87
CA GLU A 104 21.28 14.70 -15.46
C GLU A 104 20.51 14.35 -16.73
N VAL A 105 19.20 14.62 -16.78
CA VAL A 105 18.39 14.47 -17.98
C VAL A 105 18.89 15.38 -19.11
N GLU A 106 19.15 16.65 -18.84
CA GLU A 106 19.66 17.59 -19.85
C GLU A 106 21.04 17.19 -20.39
N ASN A 107 21.90 16.65 -19.52
CA ASN A 107 23.22 16.17 -19.91
C ASN A 107 23.13 14.88 -20.73
N LEU A 108 22.35 13.90 -20.28
CA LEU A 108 22.19 12.60 -20.96
C LEU A 108 21.43 12.70 -22.30
N LYS A 109 20.53 13.68 -22.47
CA LYS A 109 19.85 13.94 -23.75
C LYS A 109 20.81 14.31 -24.89
N LYS A 110 22.00 14.83 -24.58
CA LYS A 110 23.03 15.19 -25.57
C LYS A 110 23.78 13.97 -26.11
N GLU A 111 23.72 12.84 -25.39
CA GLU A 111 24.43 11.62 -25.74
C GLU A 111 23.71 10.83 -26.83
N LYS A 112 24.48 10.37 -27.82
CA LYS A 112 23.94 9.50 -28.87
C LYS A 112 23.60 8.13 -28.29
N ASN A 113 22.45 7.58 -28.70
CA ASN A 113 21.92 6.28 -28.28
C ASN A 113 21.45 6.21 -26.82
N VAL A 114 21.29 7.35 -26.12
CA VAL A 114 20.55 7.39 -24.86
C VAL A 114 19.05 7.61 -25.14
N ILE A 115 18.21 6.87 -24.43
CA ILE A 115 16.75 7.02 -24.42
C ILE A 115 16.38 7.48 -23.00
N ILE A 116 15.70 8.62 -22.90
CA ILE A 116 15.12 9.08 -21.63
C ILE A 116 13.64 8.73 -21.63
N GLU A 117 13.21 7.94 -20.66
CA GLU A 117 11.80 7.67 -20.39
C GLU A 117 11.33 8.54 -19.23
N LYS A 118 10.31 9.36 -19.45
CA LYS A 118 9.59 10.02 -18.36
C LYS A 118 8.72 8.96 -17.67
N THR A 119 8.93 8.79 -16.38
CA THR A 119 8.15 7.91 -15.52
C THR A 119 7.55 8.72 -14.37
N TYR A 120 6.77 8.07 -13.54
CA TYR A 120 6.27 8.68 -12.32
C TYR A 120 6.52 7.77 -11.13
N LYS A 121 6.81 8.37 -9.98
CA LYS A 121 7.13 7.65 -8.75
C LYS A 121 6.19 8.10 -7.64
N ARG A 122 5.60 7.13 -6.95
CA ARG A 122 4.78 7.38 -5.77
C ARG A 122 5.67 7.78 -4.61
N LYS A 123 5.36 8.92 -3.98
CA LYS A 123 6.00 9.36 -2.74
C LYS A 123 4.94 9.47 -1.64
N VAL A 124 5.10 8.63 -0.62
CA VAL A 124 4.40 8.75 0.65
C VAL A 124 5.08 9.86 1.46
N LEU A 125 4.34 10.89 1.85
CA LEU A 125 4.86 12.06 2.54
C LEU A 125 5.04 11.84 4.05
N GLN A 126 4.36 10.83 4.61
CA GLN A 126 4.41 10.47 6.02
C GLN A 126 4.91 9.03 6.16
N PRO A 127 6.20 8.81 6.49
CA PRO A 127 6.79 7.47 6.50
C PRO A 127 6.03 6.47 7.39
N TYR A 128 5.51 6.92 8.54
CA TYR A 128 4.77 6.08 9.48
C TYR A 128 3.39 5.65 8.96
N LEU A 129 2.87 6.25 7.88
CA LEU A 129 1.66 5.81 7.18
C LEU A 129 1.93 4.84 6.03
N LYS A 130 3.20 4.52 5.76
CA LYS A 130 3.56 3.69 4.61
C LYS A 130 2.89 2.32 4.67
N SER A 131 2.72 1.71 5.84
CA SER A 131 1.98 0.45 6.00
C SER A 131 0.52 0.55 5.55
N LEU A 132 -0.18 1.64 5.92
CA LEU A 132 -1.56 1.88 5.53
C LEU A 132 -1.68 2.19 4.04
N ILE A 133 -0.93 3.19 3.58
CA ILE A 133 -0.99 3.66 2.19
C ILE A 133 -0.56 2.53 1.25
N GLY A 134 0.51 1.84 1.59
CA GLY A 134 1.10 0.79 0.78
C GLY A 134 2.05 1.32 -0.29
N GLU A 135 2.37 0.46 -1.24
CA GLU A 135 3.38 0.68 -2.26
C GLU A 135 2.80 0.51 -3.67
N THR A 136 3.48 1.09 -4.64
CA THR A 136 3.20 0.91 -6.06
C THR A 136 4.38 0.24 -6.76
N PHE A 137 4.11 -0.65 -7.70
CA PHE A 137 5.10 -1.22 -8.61
C PHE A 137 4.65 -1.01 -10.04
N ASN A 138 5.50 -0.42 -10.89
CA ASN A 138 5.14 -0.04 -12.26
C ASN A 138 3.80 0.73 -12.34
N GLU A 139 3.59 1.68 -11.43
CA GLU A 139 2.38 2.52 -11.32
C GLU A 139 1.10 1.80 -10.83
N TYR A 140 1.14 0.48 -10.65
CA TYR A 140 0.07 -0.31 -10.04
C TYR A 140 0.24 -0.42 -8.53
N GLY A 141 -0.85 -0.32 -7.79
CA GLY A 141 -0.87 -0.55 -6.35
C GLY A 141 -0.69 -2.02 -5.99
N VAL A 142 0.32 -2.33 -5.17
CA VAL A 142 0.67 -3.72 -4.79
C VAL A 142 0.37 -4.05 -3.33
N SER A 143 0.17 -3.05 -2.48
CA SER A 143 -0.18 -3.21 -1.07
C SER A 143 -1.02 -2.04 -0.54
N GLY A 144 -1.57 -2.18 0.67
CA GLY A 144 -2.30 -1.12 1.37
C GLY A 144 -3.47 -0.52 0.57
N LEU A 145 -3.75 0.76 0.81
CA LEU A 145 -4.75 1.53 0.08
C LEU A 145 -4.43 1.66 -1.41
N GLU A 146 -3.16 1.69 -1.78
CA GLU A 146 -2.75 1.71 -3.20
C GLU A 146 -3.33 0.52 -3.97
N LYS A 147 -3.28 -0.69 -3.38
CA LYS A 147 -3.87 -1.89 -3.98
C LYS A 147 -5.39 -1.90 -3.90
N ILE A 148 -5.96 -1.52 -2.76
CA ILE A 148 -7.42 -1.54 -2.55
C ILE A 148 -8.13 -0.59 -3.53
N PHE A 149 -7.56 0.59 -3.76
CA PHE A 149 -8.12 1.62 -4.62
C PHE A 149 -7.37 1.77 -5.95
N ASP A 150 -6.71 0.72 -6.43
CA ASP A 150 -5.85 0.81 -7.61
C ASP A 150 -6.60 1.28 -8.86
N GLU A 151 -7.81 0.76 -9.09
CA GLU A 151 -8.67 1.17 -10.20
C GLU A 151 -9.03 2.66 -10.12
N HIS A 152 -9.44 3.14 -8.94
CA HIS A 152 -9.78 4.56 -8.73
C HIS A 152 -8.58 5.48 -8.91
N LEU A 153 -7.44 5.12 -8.30
CA LEU A 153 -6.22 5.92 -8.32
C LEU A 153 -5.56 5.92 -9.70
N SER A 154 -5.60 4.80 -10.44
CA SER A 154 -5.01 4.70 -11.79
C SER A 154 -5.76 5.55 -12.82
N MET A 155 -7.06 5.83 -12.60
CA MET A 155 -7.83 6.81 -13.40
C MET A 155 -7.47 8.26 -13.09
N GLY A 156 -6.56 8.51 -12.14
CA GLY A 156 -6.16 9.86 -11.72
C GLY A 156 -7.06 10.50 -10.68
N ASN A 157 -8.07 9.77 -10.17
CA ASN A 157 -9.00 10.31 -9.20
C ASN A 157 -8.35 10.39 -7.81
N PRO A 158 -8.52 11.51 -7.08
CA PRO A 158 -8.00 11.62 -5.73
C PRO A 158 -8.80 10.74 -4.76
N LEU A 159 -8.14 10.30 -3.69
CA LEU A 159 -8.74 9.59 -2.58
C LEU A 159 -8.64 10.44 -1.32
N ILE A 160 -9.77 10.70 -0.67
CA ILE A 160 -9.83 11.48 0.58
C ILE A 160 -10.13 10.52 1.73
N LEU A 161 -9.19 10.39 2.66
CA LEU A 161 -9.30 9.52 3.81
C LEU A 161 -9.97 10.24 4.99
N SER A 162 -10.51 9.48 5.94
CA SER A 162 -10.98 10.00 7.22
C SER A 162 -9.86 10.28 8.22
N ILE A 163 -8.61 9.91 7.89
CA ILE A 163 -7.44 10.11 8.73
C ILE A 163 -7.26 11.60 9.04
N ASP A 164 -7.02 11.91 10.32
CA ASP A 164 -6.60 13.23 10.80
C ASP A 164 -5.09 13.22 11.02
N LEU A 165 -4.36 13.84 10.09
CA LEU A 165 -2.90 13.87 10.15
C LEU A 165 -2.35 14.60 11.38
N ASN A 166 -3.08 15.58 11.93
CA ASN A 166 -2.66 16.30 13.12
C ASN A 166 -2.80 15.45 14.37
N LEU A 167 -3.87 14.66 14.46
CA LEU A 167 -4.02 13.65 15.52
C LEU A 167 -2.91 12.60 15.41
N GLU A 168 -2.70 12.07 14.21
CA GLU A 168 -1.75 10.99 13.98
C GLU A 168 -0.30 11.40 14.30
N LYS A 169 0.13 12.59 13.90
CA LYS A 169 1.45 13.15 14.27
C LYS A 169 1.64 13.25 15.79
N ARG A 170 0.60 13.69 16.52
CA ARG A 170 0.65 13.80 17.98
C ARG A 170 0.80 12.41 18.62
N VAL A 171 0.03 11.43 18.15
CA VAL A 171 0.12 10.03 18.61
C VAL A 171 1.51 9.46 18.29
N TYR A 172 1.99 9.60 17.06
CA TYR A 172 3.30 9.11 16.63
C TYR A 172 4.43 9.66 17.51
N ASN A 173 4.43 10.96 17.82
CA ASN A 173 5.43 11.59 18.67
C ASN A 173 5.49 11.05 20.11
N ILE A 174 4.37 10.53 20.63
CA ILE A 174 4.37 9.84 21.93
C ILE A 174 4.99 8.45 21.75
N ILE A 175 4.46 7.68 20.81
CA ILE A 175 4.82 6.27 20.64
C ILE A 175 6.28 6.11 20.24
N SER A 176 6.82 7.03 19.44
CA SER A 176 8.24 7.02 19.06
C SER A 176 9.20 7.24 20.23
N ARG A 177 8.70 7.73 21.37
CA ARG A 177 9.48 7.87 22.62
C ARG A 177 9.37 6.66 23.53
N LEU A 178 8.45 5.75 23.22
CA LEU A 178 8.26 4.51 23.97
C LEU A 178 9.16 3.43 23.36
N ASN A 179 9.82 2.67 24.21
CA ASN A 179 10.66 1.54 23.82
C ASN A 179 9.79 0.29 23.58
N LEU A 180 8.88 0.36 22.60
CA LEU A 180 7.99 -0.75 22.25
C LEU A 180 8.68 -1.67 21.23
N LEU A 181 8.58 -2.98 21.45
CA LEU A 181 9.00 -3.97 20.44
C LEU A 181 8.08 -3.95 19.21
N SER A 182 6.79 -3.67 19.44
CA SER A 182 5.76 -3.59 18.41
C SER A 182 4.56 -2.82 18.92
N PHE A 183 3.83 -2.16 18.01
CA PHE A 183 2.61 -1.45 18.36
C PHE A 183 1.61 -1.42 17.20
N GLY A 184 0.32 -1.38 17.55
CA GLY A 184 -0.78 -1.03 16.66
C GLY A 184 -1.70 -0.06 17.38
N ILE A 185 -2.12 1.01 16.72
CA ILE A 185 -3.07 2.00 17.24
C ILE A 185 -4.07 2.33 16.15
N ALA A 186 -5.35 2.26 16.48
CA ALA A 186 -6.46 2.69 15.66
C ALA A 186 -7.39 3.56 16.52
N ILE A 187 -7.76 4.74 16.02
CA ILE A 187 -8.76 5.59 16.69
C ILE A 187 -9.94 5.74 15.75
N PHE A 188 -11.13 5.45 16.25
CA PHE A 188 -12.38 5.52 15.50
C PHE A 188 -13.29 6.63 16.01
N ASP A 189 -13.97 7.31 15.09
CA ASP A 189 -15.18 8.07 15.38
C ASP A 189 -16.38 7.10 15.41
N LEU A 190 -17.02 6.98 16.56
CA LEU A 190 -18.14 6.08 16.77
C LEU A 190 -19.44 6.60 16.13
N LYS A 191 -19.55 7.91 15.87
CA LYS A 191 -20.72 8.49 15.17
C LYS A 191 -20.71 8.16 13.70
N THR A 192 -19.56 8.04 13.06
CA THR A 192 -19.42 7.85 11.59
C THR A 192 -18.83 6.49 11.20
N GLY A 193 -18.17 5.80 12.13
CA GLY A 193 -17.42 4.57 11.89
C GLY A 193 -16.06 4.81 11.23
N GLU A 194 -15.64 6.07 11.13
CA GLU A 194 -14.40 6.48 10.47
C GLU A 194 -13.16 6.17 11.30
N LEU A 195 -12.12 5.69 10.64
CA LEU A 195 -10.77 5.57 11.20
C LEU A 195 -10.09 6.94 11.12
N LEU A 196 -9.90 7.57 12.27
CA LEU A 196 -9.30 8.90 12.41
C LEU A 196 -7.78 8.87 12.53
N CYS A 197 -7.22 7.78 13.05
CA CYS A 197 -5.78 7.61 13.20
C CYS A 197 -5.44 6.14 13.05
N TYR A 198 -4.35 5.85 12.36
CA TYR A 198 -3.83 4.49 12.22
C TYR A 198 -2.31 4.50 12.24
N LEU A 199 -1.73 3.77 13.20
CA LEU A 199 -0.29 3.61 13.30
C LEU A 199 0.01 2.15 13.60
N GLU A 200 0.94 1.56 12.87
CA GLU A 200 1.31 0.16 13.03
C GLU A 200 2.80 -0.05 12.74
N SER A 201 3.44 -0.92 13.53
CA SER A 201 4.82 -1.37 13.28
C SER A 201 4.89 -2.20 11.98
N GLU A 202 5.66 -1.72 10.99
CA GLU A 202 5.69 -2.28 9.62
C GLU A 202 5.99 -3.78 9.56
N ASN A 203 6.86 -4.29 10.44
CA ASN A 203 7.37 -5.65 10.38
C ASN A 203 6.44 -6.70 10.99
N LEU A 204 5.67 -6.34 12.03
CA LEU A 204 4.93 -7.31 12.84
C LEU A 204 3.42 -7.27 12.60
N ARG A 205 2.91 -6.21 11.98
CA ARG A 205 1.49 -6.02 11.63
C ARG A 205 0.50 -6.54 12.69
N PRO A 206 0.60 -6.05 13.93
CA PRO A 206 -0.15 -6.56 15.07
C PRO A 206 -1.66 -6.68 14.89
N PHE A 207 -2.31 -5.80 14.11
CA PHE A 207 -3.75 -5.91 13.88
C PHE A 207 -4.15 -7.06 12.96
N GLY A 208 -3.21 -7.57 12.15
CA GLY A 208 -3.40 -8.79 11.36
C GLY A 208 -3.18 -10.09 12.13
N SER A 209 -2.64 -10.02 13.36
CA SER A 209 -2.38 -11.20 14.19
C SER A 209 -3.67 -11.77 14.79
N TYR A 210 -3.71 -13.09 14.94
CA TYR A 210 -4.86 -13.83 15.46
C TYR A 210 -4.63 -14.28 16.91
N TYR A 211 -5.62 -14.03 17.76
CA TYR A 211 -5.60 -14.30 19.19
C TYR A 211 -6.81 -15.15 19.59
N PRO A 212 -6.65 -16.08 20.55
CA PRO A 212 -7.77 -16.80 21.14
C PRO A 212 -8.86 -15.85 21.69
N LEU A 213 -10.11 -16.07 21.28
CA LEU A 213 -11.26 -15.23 21.66
C LEU A 213 -11.49 -15.18 23.17
N ASN A 214 -11.19 -16.28 23.87
CA ASN A 214 -11.36 -16.39 25.31
C ASN A 214 -10.52 -15.39 26.12
N LEU A 215 -9.51 -14.75 25.51
CA LEU A 215 -8.70 -13.70 26.13
C LEU A 215 -9.46 -12.37 26.26
N PHE A 216 -10.57 -12.19 25.52
CA PHE A 216 -11.27 -10.90 25.42
C PHE A 216 -12.61 -10.85 26.17
N ASN A 217 -13.01 -11.93 26.84
CA ASN A 217 -14.32 -12.06 27.49
C ASN A 217 -15.53 -11.75 26.57
N ILE A 218 -15.38 -11.97 25.26
CA ILE A 218 -16.46 -11.79 24.29
C ILE A 218 -17.13 -13.14 24.02
N PRO A 219 -18.47 -13.26 24.11
CA PRO A 219 -19.16 -14.50 23.80
C PRO A 219 -18.95 -14.94 22.34
N PRO A 220 -18.63 -16.23 22.08
CA PRO A 220 -18.49 -16.78 20.74
C PRO A 220 -19.66 -16.49 19.78
N SER A 221 -20.89 -16.45 20.30
CA SER A 221 -22.11 -16.17 19.54
C SER A 221 -22.21 -14.73 19.00
N GLU A 222 -21.41 -13.81 19.54
CA GLU A 222 -21.43 -12.40 19.17
C GLU A 222 -20.35 -12.03 18.15
N ILE A 223 -19.39 -12.92 17.91
CA ILE A 223 -18.37 -12.73 16.88
C ILE A 223 -18.90 -13.17 15.54
N LYS A 224 -18.73 -12.30 14.54
CA LYS A 224 -19.11 -12.56 13.15
C LYS A 224 -17.96 -12.16 12.24
N ASP A 225 -17.80 -12.92 11.16
CA ASP A 225 -16.96 -12.53 10.04
C ASP A 225 -17.48 -11.20 9.47
N PHE A 226 -16.56 -10.34 9.05
CA PHE A 226 -16.94 -9.08 8.44
C PHE A 226 -15.91 -8.62 7.41
N LYS A 227 -16.41 -7.90 6.42
CA LYS A 227 -15.61 -7.24 5.41
C LYS A 227 -15.70 -5.73 5.62
N TRP A 228 -14.59 -5.04 5.45
CA TRP A 228 -14.53 -3.59 5.40
C TRP A 228 -13.40 -3.16 4.46
N VAL A 229 -13.13 -1.85 4.38
CA VAL A 229 -12.21 -1.29 3.38
C VAL A 229 -10.82 -1.92 3.43
N LEU A 230 -10.27 -2.19 4.62
CA LEU A 230 -8.92 -2.76 4.77
C LEU A 230 -8.85 -4.28 4.55
N GLY A 231 -9.98 -4.94 4.30
CA GLY A 231 -10.03 -6.36 3.93
C GLY A 231 -11.14 -7.14 4.61
N GLU A 232 -11.13 -8.44 4.34
CA GLU A 232 -12.01 -9.41 4.97
C GLU A 232 -11.36 -9.96 6.25
N ASN A 233 -12.14 -10.02 7.33
CA ASN A 233 -11.71 -10.50 8.63
C ASN A 233 -12.58 -11.68 9.00
N LEU A 234 -11.94 -12.85 9.11
CA LEU A 234 -12.59 -14.13 9.35
C LEU A 234 -12.25 -14.61 10.75
N ALA A 235 -13.22 -15.11 11.50
CA ALA A 235 -12.95 -15.83 12.74
C ALA A 235 -12.47 -17.26 12.42
N LEU A 236 -11.27 -17.61 12.87
CA LEU A 236 -10.68 -18.92 12.59
C LEU A 236 -11.09 -19.93 13.67
N LYS A 237 -11.68 -21.05 13.25
CA LYS A 237 -11.98 -22.17 14.15
C LYS A 237 -10.83 -23.16 14.12
N GLU A 238 -10.09 -23.25 15.23
CA GLU A 238 -9.01 -24.22 15.43
C GLU A 238 -9.33 -25.12 16.63
N LYS A 239 -9.61 -26.40 16.35
CA LYS A 239 -10.04 -27.38 17.35
C LYS A 239 -11.23 -26.83 18.17
N ASP A 240 -11.04 -26.66 19.47
CA ASP A 240 -12.04 -26.17 20.43
C ASP A 240 -11.93 -24.65 20.69
N THR A 241 -11.14 -23.93 19.89
CA THR A 241 -10.89 -22.50 20.08
C THR A 241 -11.26 -21.68 18.85
N ILE A 242 -11.87 -20.52 19.08
CA ILE A 242 -12.06 -19.50 18.06
C ILE A 242 -10.91 -18.50 18.22
N LYS A 243 -10.24 -18.17 17.12
CA LYS A 243 -9.25 -17.10 17.06
C LYS A 243 -9.80 -15.94 16.25
N ILE A 244 -9.57 -14.73 16.74
CA ILE A 244 -9.97 -13.48 16.09
C ILE A 244 -8.77 -12.55 16.00
N ASN A 245 -8.80 -11.62 15.05
CA ASN A 245 -7.85 -10.51 15.04
C ASN A 245 -8.40 -9.30 15.78
N ILE A 246 -7.56 -8.28 15.95
CA ILE A 246 -7.89 -7.09 16.74
C ILE A 246 -9.04 -6.26 16.11
N TRP A 247 -9.23 -6.36 14.79
CA TRP A 247 -10.35 -5.71 14.12
C TRP A 247 -11.72 -6.24 14.55
N HIS A 248 -11.83 -7.52 14.91
CA HIS A 248 -13.08 -8.07 15.48
C HIS A 248 -13.41 -7.43 16.83
N ILE A 249 -12.39 -7.10 17.64
CA ILE A 249 -12.57 -6.44 18.93
C ILE A 249 -13.15 -5.04 18.69
N ALA A 250 -12.52 -4.26 17.80
CA ALA A 250 -13.04 -2.94 17.43
C ALA A 250 -14.47 -3.02 16.93
N LYS A 251 -14.75 -3.94 16.00
CA LYS A 251 -16.07 -4.15 15.43
C LYS A 251 -17.12 -4.47 16.49
N TRP A 252 -16.80 -5.37 17.42
CA TRP A 252 -17.70 -5.76 18.50
C TRP A 252 -18.05 -4.57 19.40
N TYR A 253 -17.05 -3.80 19.83
CA TYR A 253 -17.28 -2.62 20.65
C TYR A 253 -18.09 -1.54 19.90
N MET A 254 -17.77 -1.27 18.64
CA MET A 254 -18.54 -0.32 17.81
C MET A 254 -20.01 -0.75 17.68
N ASP A 255 -20.27 -2.04 17.41
CA ASP A 255 -21.63 -2.56 17.27
C ASP A 255 -22.43 -2.44 18.57
N LYS A 256 -21.79 -2.71 19.71
CA LYS A 256 -22.41 -2.59 21.03
C LYS A 256 -22.75 -1.15 21.36
N VAL A 257 -21.82 -0.22 21.17
CA VAL A 257 -22.05 1.21 21.43
C VAL A 257 -23.17 1.77 20.54
N CYS A 258 -23.25 1.33 19.28
CA CYS A 258 -24.27 1.79 18.35
C CYS A 258 -25.58 0.99 18.40
N ASN A 259 -25.62 -0.11 19.17
CA ASN A 259 -26.73 -1.08 19.20
C ASN A 259 -27.21 -1.56 17.81
N LYS A 260 -26.29 -1.63 16.85
CA LYS A 260 -26.52 -2.13 15.49
C LYS A 260 -25.18 -2.40 14.80
N PRO A 261 -25.15 -3.24 13.76
CA PRO A 261 -23.94 -3.44 12.98
C PRO A 261 -23.43 -2.13 12.36
N VAL A 262 -22.17 -1.81 12.64
CA VAL A 262 -21.41 -0.69 12.09
C VAL A 262 -20.28 -1.22 11.23
N GLU A 263 -20.21 -0.78 9.98
CA GLU A 263 -19.05 -1.07 9.14
C GLU A 263 -18.02 0.06 9.29
N PRO A 264 -16.81 -0.24 9.82
CA PRO A 264 -15.74 0.74 9.90
C PRO A 264 -15.27 1.15 8.50
N THR A 265 -14.70 2.34 8.37
CA THR A 265 -14.17 2.84 7.10
C THR A 265 -12.94 3.70 7.29
N VAL A 266 -12.13 3.83 6.25
CA VAL A 266 -10.99 4.76 6.18
C VAL A 266 -11.29 5.94 5.25
N LEU A 267 -12.49 5.99 4.68
CA LEU A 267 -12.95 7.03 3.78
C LEU A 267 -13.76 8.06 4.55
N LEU A 268 -13.63 9.32 4.15
CA LEU A 268 -14.40 10.41 4.74
C LEU A 268 -15.91 10.18 4.54
N ARG A 269 -16.68 10.30 5.61
CA ARG A 269 -18.14 10.21 5.66
C ARG A 269 -18.71 11.47 6.31
N GLU A 270 -19.64 12.10 5.61
CA GLU A 270 -20.35 13.26 6.14
C GLU A 270 -21.56 12.88 7.01
N THR A 271 -22.05 11.65 6.86
CA THR A 271 -23.26 11.17 7.52
C THR A 271 -22.97 10.40 8.79
N LYS A 272 -23.61 10.78 9.88
CA LYS A 272 -23.65 9.99 11.11
C LYS A 272 -24.35 8.66 10.85
N ILE A 273 -23.70 7.56 11.24
CA ILE A 273 -24.25 6.21 11.17
C ILE A 273 -25.02 5.86 12.44
N CYS A 274 -24.66 6.39 13.61
CA CYS A 274 -25.32 6.08 14.88
C CYS A 274 -25.13 7.22 15.90
N GLU A 275 -25.92 7.19 16.97
CA GLU A 275 -25.64 7.96 18.19
C GLU A 275 -25.04 7.01 19.23
N PRO A 276 -23.73 7.14 19.53
CA PRO A 276 -23.04 6.17 20.36
C PRO A 276 -23.48 6.26 21.82
N LYS A 277 -23.87 5.12 22.40
CA LYS A 277 -24.25 4.98 23.82
C LYS A 277 -23.10 4.35 24.60
N SER A 278 -22.04 5.12 24.86
CA SER A 278 -20.86 4.63 25.58
C SER A 278 -21.17 4.17 27.02
N GLU A 279 -22.27 4.65 27.60
CA GLU A 279 -22.78 4.25 28.92
C GLU A 279 -23.16 2.76 29.04
N ILE A 280 -23.29 2.03 27.91
CA ILE A 280 -23.53 0.58 27.90
C ILE A 280 -22.36 -0.17 28.56
N PHE A 281 -21.16 0.39 28.50
CA PHE A 281 -19.97 -0.15 29.14
C PHE A 281 -19.78 0.50 30.52
N LYS A 282 -19.69 -0.34 31.56
CA LYS A 282 -19.43 0.14 32.94
C LYS A 282 -18.08 0.84 33.05
N ASP A 283 -17.10 0.34 32.30
CA ASP A 283 -15.75 0.88 32.28
C ASP A 283 -15.52 1.63 30.96
N LYS A 284 -14.79 2.74 31.03
CA LYS A 284 -14.37 3.49 29.83
C LYS A 284 -13.07 2.95 29.23
N GLU A 285 -12.45 1.97 29.88
CA GLU A 285 -11.17 1.38 29.49
C GLU A 285 -11.18 -0.12 29.81
N TYR A 286 -10.80 -0.93 28.82
CA TYR A 286 -10.69 -2.38 28.92
C TYR A 286 -9.27 -2.79 28.49
N ILE A 287 -8.50 -3.35 29.42
CA ILE A 287 -7.14 -3.84 29.17
C ILE A 287 -7.13 -5.37 29.21
N TYR A 288 -6.71 -5.98 28.11
CA TYR A 288 -6.48 -7.41 28.00
C TYR A 288 -4.97 -7.70 28.05
N ASN A 289 -4.54 -8.38 29.10
CA ASN A 289 -3.14 -8.75 29.32
C ASN A 289 -2.82 -10.10 28.66
N LEU A 290 -1.87 -10.08 27.73
CA LEU A 290 -1.40 -11.22 26.95
C LEU A 290 0.07 -11.55 27.27
N GLY A 291 0.52 -11.28 28.50
CA GLY A 291 1.91 -11.45 28.94
C GLY A 291 2.69 -10.13 28.85
N ASN A 292 3.59 -10.01 27.88
CA ASN A 292 4.29 -8.76 27.58
C ASN A 292 3.53 -7.87 26.58
N SER A 293 2.34 -8.30 26.16
CA SER A 293 1.51 -7.62 25.17
C SER A 293 0.18 -7.21 25.80
N PHE A 294 -0.31 -6.02 25.47
CA PHE A 294 -1.56 -5.48 25.99
C PHE A 294 -2.44 -5.02 24.85
N VAL A 295 -3.66 -5.57 24.75
CA VAL A 295 -4.72 -4.97 23.92
C VAL A 295 -5.52 -4.05 24.81
N THR A 296 -5.69 -2.79 24.42
CA THR A 296 -6.53 -1.85 25.16
C THR A 296 -7.61 -1.27 24.26
N VAL A 297 -8.84 -1.22 24.77
CA VAL A 297 -9.97 -0.52 24.17
C VAL A 297 -10.37 0.58 25.14
N ALA A 298 -10.36 1.82 24.70
CA ALA A 298 -10.72 2.96 25.54
C ALA A 298 -11.67 3.92 24.83
N PHE A 299 -12.55 4.54 25.61
CA PHE A 299 -13.61 5.42 25.14
C PHE A 299 -13.44 6.81 25.71
N LYS A 300 -13.57 7.82 24.85
CA LYS A 300 -13.72 9.22 25.26
C LYS A 300 -14.65 9.93 24.31
N GLU A 301 -15.70 10.53 24.88
CA GLU A 301 -16.78 11.15 24.12
C GLU A 301 -17.33 10.15 23.08
N ASP A 302 -17.32 10.52 21.81
CA ASP A 302 -17.77 9.70 20.68
C ASP A 302 -16.61 8.98 19.99
N LYS A 303 -15.44 8.86 20.63
CA LYS A 303 -14.26 8.21 20.05
C LYS A 303 -13.90 6.94 20.79
N MET A 304 -13.38 5.98 20.04
CA MET A 304 -12.79 4.74 20.57
C MET A 304 -11.34 4.64 20.13
N ALA A 305 -10.42 4.54 21.10
CA ALA A 305 -9.05 4.13 20.85
C ALA A 305 -8.92 2.62 21.04
N LEU A 306 -8.30 1.98 20.07
CA LEU A 306 -7.86 0.59 20.11
C LEU A 306 -6.35 0.58 19.99
N SER A 307 -5.67 -0.07 20.93
CA SER A 307 -4.23 -0.26 20.85
C SER A 307 -3.83 -1.70 21.13
N LEU A 308 -2.71 -2.10 20.53
CA LEU A 308 -1.91 -3.24 20.94
C LEU A 308 -0.49 -2.73 21.19
N PHE A 309 0.04 -2.92 22.39
CA PHE A 309 1.44 -2.63 22.70
C PHE A 309 2.16 -3.89 23.13
N VAL A 310 3.32 -4.13 22.52
CA VAL A 310 4.24 -5.21 22.88
C VAL A 310 5.47 -4.58 23.51
N PHE A 311 5.63 -4.81 24.81
CA PHE A 311 6.75 -4.27 25.58
C PHE A 311 7.91 -5.26 25.63
N ASP A 312 9.11 -4.74 25.91
CA ASP A 312 10.26 -5.55 26.25
C ASP A 312 9.98 -6.33 27.57
N PRO A 313 10.06 -7.66 27.58
CA PRO A 313 9.86 -8.48 28.79
C PRO A 313 10.81 -8.13 29.95
N GLN A 314 11.95 -7.48 29.68
CA GLN A 314 12.90 -7.05 30.70
C GLN A 314 12.43 -5.80 31.46
N GLU A 315 11.46 -5.06 30.92
CA GLU A 315 10.92 -3.88 31.58
C GLU A 315 10.00 -4.25 32.76
N LYS A 316 10.11 -3.50 33.86
CA LYS A 316 9.24 -3.65 35.03
C LYS A 316 7.96 -2.83 34.87
N ASP A 317 6.91 -3.28 35.55
CA ASP A 317 5.62 -2.57 35.68
C ASP A 317 4.94 -2.25 34.33
N LEU A 318 4.91 -3.24 33.44
CA LEU A 318 4.36 -3.11 32.09
C LEU A 318 2.89 -2.65 32.07
N LEU A 319 2.09 -3.11 33.04
CA LEU A 319 0.68 -2.74 33.13
C LEU A 319 0.51 -1.23 33.40
N ASN A 320 1.30 -0.67 34.32
CA ASN A 320 1.25 0.75 34.63
C ASN A 320 1.80 1.60 33.48
N LYS A 321 2.85 1.13 32.80
CA LYS A 321 3.34 1.77 31.56
C LYS A 321 2.28 1.80 30.47
N ASN A 322 1.57 0.68 30.27
CA ASN A 322 0.43 0.61 29.35
C ASN A 322 -0.63 1.64 29.76
N LYS A 323 -1.14 1.60 30.99
CA LYS A 323 -2.15 2.55 31.50
C LYS A 323 -1.74 4.00 31.33
N THR A 324 -0.49 4.34 31.66
CA THR A 324 0.05 5.70 31.50
C THR A 324 0.02 6.13 30.04
N THR A 325 0.47 5.26 29.14
CA THR A 325 0.45 5.53 27.69
C THR A 325 -0.97 5.73 27.17
N ILE A 326 -1.89 4.87 27.58
CA ILE A 326 -3.30 4.93 27.18
C ILE A 326 -3.96 6.22 27.68
N ASN A 327 -3.71 6.61 28.93
CA ASN A 327 -4.19 7.88 29.47
C ASN A 327 -3.70 9.08 28.65
N TYR A 328 -2.44 9.08 28.22
CA TYR A 328 -1.93 10.12 27.32
C TYR A 328 -2.65 10.11 25.97
N LEU A 329 -2.85 8.94 25.36
CA LEU A 329 -3.57 8.83 24.08
C LEU A 329 -5.01 9.35 24.19
N ILE A 330 -5.72 8.93 25.22
CA ILE A 330 -7.10 9.37 25.51
C ILE A 330 -7.13 10.88 25.78
N SER A 331 -6.12 11.45 26.43
CA SER A 331 -6.09 12.90 26.70
C SER A 331 -6.12 13.75 25.42
N MET A 332 -5.65 13.20 24.28
CA MET A 332 -5.56 13.88 22.98
C MET A 332 -6.80 13.77 22.10
N LEU A 333 -7.67 12.79 22.40
CA LEU A 333 -8.98 12.61 21.78
C LEU A 333 -9.94 13.70 22.23
#